data_AF-A0A843KYA1-F1
#
_entry.id   AF-A0A843KYA1-F1
#
_cell.length_a   1.000
_cell.length_b   1.000
_cell.length_c   1.000
_cell.angle_alpha   90.00
_cell.angle_beta   90.00
_cell.angle_gamma   90.00
#
_symmetry.space_group_name_H-M   'P 1'
#
loop_
_entity.id
_entity.type
_entity.pdbx_description
1 polymer ?
#
loop_
_entity_poly.entity_id
_entity_poly.type
_entity_poly.pdbx_seq_one_letter_code
_entity_poly.pdbx_strand_id
1 'polypeptide(L)'
;MRHEALFRFRSAHAEPLFHAVCPEMEGECNPRSKATCLLEPPDTLILAVHAADIAALRASLNMWLRLILVAEEMQELLNNQETIQ
;
A
#
# COMPACT_ATOMS: atom_id res chain seq x y z
N MET A 1 -21.68 -11.70 -2.80
CA MET A 1 -21.01 -10.70 -3.66
C MET A 1 -19.53 -10.75 -3.35
N ARG A 2 -18.66 -10.53 -4.35
CA ARG A 2 -17.20 -10.50 -4.14
C ARG A 2 -16.81 -9.07 -3.75
N HIS A 3 -16.36 -8.86 -2.52
CA HIS A 3 -15.93 -7.54 -2.05
C HIS A 3 -14.41 -7.44 -2.23
N GLU A 4 -13.99 -6.83 -3.33
CA GLU A 4 -12.59 -6.67 -3.67
C GLU A 4 -12.31 -5.29 -4.26
N ALA A 5 -11.05 -4.87 -4.16
CA ALA A 5 -10.57 -3.66 -4.81
C ALA A 5 -9.11 -3.83 -5.23
N LEU A 6 -8.76 -3.20 -6.35
CA LEU A 6 -7.43 -3.19 -6.92
C LEU A 6 -7.00 -1.75 -7.16
N PHE A 7 -5.87 -1.35 -6.59
CA PHE A 7 -5.27 -0.05 -6.80
C PHE A 7 -3.89 -0.21 -7.43
N ARG A 8 -3.54 0.72 -8.31
CA ARG A 8 -2.23 0.82 -8.95
C ARG A 8 -1.68 2.21 -8.67
N PHE A 9 -0.56 2.27 -7.97
CA PHE A 9 0.15 3.50 -7.63
C PHE A 9 1.38 3.58 -8.51
N ARG A 10 1.40 4.58 -9.40
CA ARG A 10 2.60 4.89 -10.19
C ARG A 10 3.44 5.86 -9.40
N SER A 11 4.66 5.46 -9.04
CA SER A 11 5.59 6.27 -8.28
C SER A 11 7.03 5.84 -8.60
N ALA A 12 7.93 6.81 -8.75
CA ALA A 12 9.36 6.53 -8.85
C ALA A 12 9.89 5.80 -7.60
N HIS A 13 9.14 5.86 -6.48
CA HIS A 13 9.45 5.22 -5.22
C HIS A 13 8.74 3.88 -5.03
N ALA A 14 8.14 3.28 -6.07
CA ALA A 14 7.31 2.07 -5.93
C ALA A 14 8.01 0.90 -5.22
N GLU A 15 9.31 0.68 -5.47
CA GLU A 15 10.09 -0.35 -4.78
C GLU A 15 10.29 -0.02 -3.28
N PRO A 16 10.78 1.17 -2.89
CA PRO A 16 10.77 1.61 -1.49
C PRO A 16 9.41 1.49 -0.79
N LEU A 17 8.31 1.90 -1.45
CA LEU A 17 6.96 1.77 -0.90
C LEU A 17 6.60 0.30 -0.64
N PHE A 18 6.88 -0.58 -1.60
CA PHE A 18 6.63 -2.01 -1.46
C PHE A 18 7.33 -2.58 -0.22
N HIS A 19 8.61 -2.24 -0.04
CA HIS A 19 9.39 -2.68 1.12
C HIS A 19 8.89 -2.08 2.44
N ALA A 20 8.38 -0.85 2.43
CA ALA A 20 7.82 -0.22 3.62
C ALA A 20 6.52 -0.90 4.09
N VAL A 21 5.67 -1.36 3.16
CA VAL A 21 4.36 -1.94 3.51
C VAL A 21 4.39 -3.47 3.68
N CYS A 22 5.41 -4.16 3.16
CA CYS A 22 5.52 -5.63 3.25
C CYS A 22 5.48 -6.18 4.69
N PRO A 23 6.17 -5.58 5.69
CA PRO A 23 6.11 -6.07 7.07
C PRO A 23 4.69 -6.02 7.67
N GLU A 24 3.93 -4.99 7.34
CA GLU A 24 2.53 -4.84 7.80
C GLU A 24 1.64 -5.95 7.22
N MET A 25 1.97 -6.46 6.02
CA MET A 25 1.21 -7.55 5.39
C MET A 25 1.49 -8.90 6.05
N GLU A 26 2.75 -9.14 6.42
CA GLU A 26 3.14 -10.34 7.16
C GLU A 26 2.51 -10.37 8.56
N GLY A 27 2.32 -9.20 9.17
CA GLY A 27 1.63 -9.04 10.45
C GLY A 27 0.10 -9.06 10.38
N GLU A 28 -0.52 -8.96 9.20
CA GLU A 28 -1.98 -8.84 9.07
C GLU A 28 -2.68 -10.17 9.42
N CYS A 29 -3.25 -10.24 10.63
CA CYS A 29 -4.04 -11.39 11.10
C CYS A 29 -5.57 -11.17 11.01
N ASN A 30 -6.05 -10.32 10.10
CA ASN A 30 -7.48 -10.02 10.01
C ASN A 30 -8.27 -11.18 9.38
N PRO A 31 -9.25 -11.79 10.07
CA PRO A 31 -10.00 -12.92 9.53
C PRO A 31 -11.04 -12.52 8.45
N ARG A 32 -11.34 -11.23 8.30
CA ARG A 32 -12.40 -10.72 7.40
C ARG A 32 -11.87 -9.94 6.20
N SER A 33 -10.58 -9.70 6.10
CA SER A 33 -9.93 -9.09 4.95
C SER A 33 -8.51 -9.61 4.76
N LYS A 34 -8.04 -9.60 3.53
CA LYS A 34 -6.66 -9.91 3.19
C LYS A 34 -6.18 -8.93 2.13
N ALA A 35 -5.04 -8.29 2.39
CA ALA A 35 -4.33 -7.51 1.39
C ALA A 35 -3.12 -8.25 0.84
N THR A 36 -2.74 -7.90 -0.38
CA THR A 36 -1.49 -8.31 -1.01
C THR A 36 -0.96 -7.15 -1.82
N CYS A 37 0.34 -6.87 -1.73
CA CYS A 37 1.03 -5.96 -2.62
C CYS A 37 1.93 -6.72 -3.59
N LEU A 38 2.11 -6.14 -4.77
CA LEU A 38 3.05 -6.61 -5.78
C LEU A 38 3.75 -5.39 -6.38
N LEU A 39 5.04 -5.55 -6.68
CA LEU A 39 5.78 -4.58 -7.47
C LEU A 39 5.72 -4.99 -8.95
N GLU A 40 5.25 -4.09 -9.79
CA GLU A 40 5.21 -4.26 -11.24
C GLU A 40 6.20 -3.26 -11.89
N PRO A 41 7.17 -3.75 -12.69
CA PRO A 41 8.11 -2.87 -13.37
C PRO A 41 7.42 -1.92 -14.36
N PRO A 42 7.96 -0.70 -14.55
CA PRO A 42 9.16 -0.17 -13.91
C PRO A 42 8.92 0.49 -12.55
N ASP A 43 7.71 0.97 -12.26
CA ASP A 43 7.47 1.98 -11.21
C ASP A 43 6.05 1.90 -10.61
N THR A 44 5.46 0.70 -10.57
CA THR A 44 4.06 0.53 -10.15
C THR A 44 3.94 -0.40 -8.95
N LEU A 45 3.34 0.10 -7.86
CA LEU A 45 2.88 -0.71 -6.73
C LEU A 45 1.41 -1.09 -6.95
N ILE A 46 1.11 -2.38 -6.90
CA ILE A 46 -0.25 -2.91 -6.99
C ILE A 46 -0.71 -3.34 -5.60
N LEU A 47 -1.81 -2.78 -5.12
CA LEU A 47 -2.50 -3.23 -3.90
C LEU A 47 -3.79 -3.94 -4.30
N ALA A 48 -3.93 -5.22 -3.91
CA ALA A 48 -5.18 -5.96 -4.02
C ALA A 48 -5.72 -6.27 -2.62
N VAL A 49 -7.00 -5.95 -2.39
CA VAL A 49 -7.69 -6.20 -1.12
C VAL A 49 -8.93 -7.02 -1.38
N HIS A 50 -9.09 -8.12 -0.64
CA HIS A 50 -10.29 -8.94 -0.63
C HIS A 50 -10.90 -8.91 0.78
N ALA A 51 -12.23 -8.89 0.87
CA ALA A 51 -12.93 -8.88 2.14
C ALA A 51 -14.23 -9.69 2.13
N ALA A 52 -14.70 -10.07 3.31
CA ALA A 52 -15.94 -10.82 3.49
C ALA A 52 -17.19 -9.94 3.32
N ASP A 53 -17.09 -8.65 3.61
CA ASP A 53 -18.18 -7.69 3.59
C ASP A 53 -17.69 -6.27 3.26
N ILE A 54 -18.61 -5.36 2.92
CA ILE A 54 -18.28 -4.00 2.51
C ILE A 54 -17.64 -3.18 3.65
N ALA A 55 -17.97 -3.46 4.91
CA ALA A 55 -17.43 -2.74 6.05
C ALA A 55 -15.97 -3.15 6.32
N ALA A 56 -15.67 -4.44 6.21
CA ALA A 56 -14.32 -4.99 6.26
C ALA A 56 -13.47 -4.46 5.09
N LEU A 57 -14.02 -4.41 3.88
CA LEU A 57 -13.32 -3.81 2.73
C LEU A 57 -12.96 -2.35 2.99
N ARG A 58 -13.93 -1.54 3.45
CA ARG A 58 -13.70 -0.13 3.77
C ARG A 58 -12.65 0.05 4.86
N ALA A 59 -12.69 -0.77 5.91
CA ALA A 59 -11.73 -0.70 7.00
C ALA A 59 -10.31 -1.05 6.53
N SER A 60 -10.17 -2.14 5.77
CA SER A 60 -8.90 -2.58 5.21
C SER A 60 -8.33 -1.54 4.23
N LEU A 61 -9.14 -1.02 3.32
CA LEU A 61 -8.73 0.03 2.39
C LEU A 61 -8.26 1.30 3.12
N ASN A 62 -8.99 1.74 4.14
CA ASN A 62 -8.58 2.93 4.90
C ASN A 62 -7.23 2.76 5.59
N MET A 63 -6.90 1.55 6.04
CA MET A 63 -5.60 1.25 6.63
C MET A 63 -4.51 1.25 5.54
N TRP A 64 -4.69 0.43 4.49
CA TRP A 64 -3.67 0.23 3.47
C TRP A 64 -3.37 1.48 2.65
N LEU A 65 -4.40 2.22 2.24
CA LEU A 65 -4.21 3.48 1.50
C LEU A 65 -3.47 4.53 2.35
N ARG A 66 -3.71 4.54 3.67
CA ARG A 66 -3.01 5.45 4.57
C ARG A 66 -1.55 5.05 4.77
N LEU A 67 -1.24 3.76 4.92
CA LEU A 67 0.13 3.29 5.02
C LEU A 67 0.94 3.63 3.77
N ILE A 68 0.36 3.40 2.58
CA ILE A 68 1.00 3.75 1.31
C ILE A 68 1.23 5.26 1.19
N LEU A 69 0.24 6.08 1.55
CA LEU A 69 0.37 7.53 1.53
C LEU A 69 1.50 8.02 2.44
N VAL A 70 1.55 7.53 3.68
CA VAL A 70 2.61 7.90 4.64
C VAL A 70 3.98 7.44 4.13
N ALA A 71 4.08 6.25 3.56
CA ALA A 71 5.33 5.77 2.99
C ALA A 71 5.81 6.67 1.84
N GLU A 72 4.92 7.14 0.96
CA GLU A 72 5.25 8.08 -0.13
C GLU A 72 5.72 9.43 0.42
N GLU A 73 4.98 10.00 1.37
CA GLU A 73 5.35 11.26 2.01
C GLU A 73 6.75 11.19 2.65
N MET A 74 7.12 10.04 3.24
CA MET A 74 8.48 9.86 3.79
C MET A 74 9.55 9.82 2.71
N GLN A 75 9.28 9.24 1.54
CA GLN A 75 10.22 9.25 0.42
C GLN A 75 10.40 10.67 -0.14
N GLU A 76 9.32 11.44 -0.26
CA GLU A 76 9.39 12.83 -0.71
C GLU A 76 10.20 13.71 0.25
N LEU A 77 10.06 13.51 1.57
CA LEU A 77 10.84 14.26 2.56
C LEU A 77 12.35 13.98 2.44
N LEU A 78 12.75 12.73 2.20
CA LEU A 78 14.16 12.37 2.02
C LEU A 78 14.76 13.07 0.79
N ASN A 79 14.07 13.03 -0.36
CA ASN A 79 14.53 13.68 -1.59
C ASN A 79 14.64 15.20 -1.45
N ASN A 80 13.71 15.82 -0.69
CA ASN A 80 13.73 17.26 -0.46
C ASN A 80 14.89 17.69 0.45
N GLN A 81 15.37 16.82 1.35
CA GLN A 81 16.55 17.11 2.17
C GLN A 81 17.87 17.06 1.37
N GLU A 82 17.94 16.22 0.34
CA GLU A 82 19.12 16.15 -0.55
C GLU A 82 19.29 17.40 -1.43
N THR A 83 18.22 18.16 -1.66
CA THR A 83 18.25 19.38 -2.50
C THR A 83 18.76 20.62 -1.74
N ILE A 84 18.89 20.54 -0.42
CA ILE A 84 19.28 21.67 0.46
C ILE A 84 20.78 21.59 0.87
N GLN A 85 21.52 20.58 0.39
CA GLN A 85 22.96 20.44 0.65
C GLN A 85 23.84 21.02 -0.47
#